data_AF-A0A2N6Q068-F1
#
_entry.id   AF-A0A2N6Q068-F1
#
_cell.length_a   1.000
_cell.length_b   1.000
_cell.length_c   1.000
_cell.angle_alpha   90.00
_cell.angle_beta   90.00
_cell.angle_gamma   90.00
#
_symmetry.space_group_name_H-M   'P 1'
#
loop_
_entity.id
_entity.type
_entity.pdbx_description
1 polymer ?
#
loop_
_entity_poly.entity_id
_entity_poly.type
_entity_poly.pdbx_seq_one_letter_code
_entity_poly.pdbx_strand_id
1 'polypeptide(L)'
;MARTIKGNKNVVQSYTLTTSRYKFTAYEKRILYRIVEFAQDEIKGIMIRDNLHKIDHSLFGRELTMPVTDILKNERDENYTKAKAAFSSLQKKTVVYEDEKVWESTQIILGVKLEKNNGMVKF
;
A
#
# COMPACT_ATOMS: atom_id res chain seq x y z
N MET A 1 -2.95 -16.72 11.04
CA MET A 1 -1.52 -17.08 10.89
C MET A 1 -0.81 -15.88 10.30
N ALA A 2 0.27 -15.41 10.92
CA ALA A 2 1.07 -14.36 10.32
C ALA A 2 1.87 -14.87 9.13
N ARG A 3 2.06 -14.00 8.15
CA ARG A 3 2.83 -14.30 6.95
C ARG A 3 4.30 -14.44 7.33
N THR A 4 4.81 -15.66 7.35
CA THR A 4 6.25 -15.91 7.41
C THR A 4 6.88 -15.30 6.16
N ILE A 5 7.68 -14.23 6.31
CA ILE A 5 8.48 -13.68 5.21
C ILE A 5 9.58 -14.71 4.90
N LYS A 6 9.31 -15.64 3.98
CA LYS A 6 10.31 -16.60 3.50
C LYS A 6 11.28 -15.89 2.56
N GLY A 7 12.49 -15.65 3.04
CA GLY A 7 13.61 -15.14 2.26
C GLY A 7 13.60 -13.62 2.03
N ASN A 8 14.78 -13.09 1.70
CA ASN A 8 14.95 -11.67 1.36
C ASN A 8 14.37 -11.43 -0.05
N LYS A 9 13.24 -10.74 -0.14
CA LYS A 9 12.60 -10.44 -1.43
C LYS A 9 13.23 -9.17 -2.03
N ASN A 10 13.66 -9.26 -3.29
CA ASN A 10 14.01 -8.07 -4.05
C ASN A 10 12.72 -7.29 -4.34
N VAL A 11 12.70 -6.01 -3.96
CA VAL A 11 11.59 -5.07 -4.17
C VAL A 11 12.11 -3.98 -5.10
N VAL A 12 11.53 -3.89 -6.30
CA VAL A 12 11.89 -2.84 -7.28
C VAL A 12 10.92 -1.67 -7.11
N GLN A 13 11.47 -0.48 -6.82
CA GLN A 13 10.69 0.73 -6.56
C GLN A 13 10.89 1.76 -7.69
N SER A 14 9.83 2.51 -8.02
CA SER A 14 9.91 3.59 -9.01
C SER A 14 10.88 4.71 -8.57
N TYR A 15 11.60 5.26 -9.54
CA TYR A 15 12.48 6.42 -9.34
C TYR A 15 11.71 7.63 -8.78
N THR A 16 10.50 7.90 -9.29
CA THR A 16 9.64 9.02 -8.84
C THR A 16 9.27 8.91 -7.36
N LEU A 17 9.00 7.70 -6.88
CA LEU A 17 8.76 7.47 -5.45
C LEU A 17 10.03 7.66 -4.62
N THR A 18 11.19 7.31 -5.19
CA THR A 18 12.50 7.44 -4.52
C THR A 18 12.95 8.89 -4.41
N THR A 19 12.66 9.72 -5.42
CA THR A 19 12.98 11.15 -5.43
C THR A 19 11.94 12.00 -4.70
N SER A 20 10.74 11.47 -4.44
CA SER A 20 9.73 12.16 -3.66
C SER A 20 10.30 12.55 -2.29
N ARG A 21 10.38 13.86 -2.01
CA ARG A 21 11.12 14.44 -0.86
C ARG A 21 10.50 14.12 0.52
N TYR A 22 9.54 13.20 0.60
CA TYR A 22 8.79 12.95 1.82
C TYR A 22 9.55 12.07 2.80
N LYS A 23 9.65 12.53 4.05
CA LYS A 23 9.96 11.64 5.18
C LYS A 23 8.73 10.76 5.46
N PHE A 24 8.69 9.59 4.85
CA PHE A 24 7.67 8.59 5.17
C PHE A 24 7.90 7.99 6.56
N THR A 25 6.82 7.88 7.34
CA THR A 25 6.84 7.14 8.61
C THR A 25 7.05 5.65 8.35
N ALA A 26 7.43 4.90 9.39
CA ALA A 26 7.62 3.45 9.26
C ALA A 26 6.34 2.73 8.77
N TYR A 27 5.15 3.18 9.18
CA TYR A 27 3.88 2.58 8.75
C TYR A 27 3.52 2.96 7.31
N GLU A 28 3.76 4.20 6.90
CA GLU A 28 3.58 4.60 5.51
C GLU A 28 4.48 3.80 4.57
N LYS A 29 5.75 3.59 4.94
CA LYS A 29 6.67 2.73 4.18
C LYS A 29 6.15 1.31 4.04
N ARG A 30 5.56 0.75 5.09
CA ARG A 30 4.96 -0.60 5.03
C ARG A 30 3.78 -0.66 4.06
N ILE A 31 2.91 0.35 4.05
CA ILE A 31 1.83 0.44 3.05
C ILE A 31 2.41 0.47 1.64
N LEU A 32 3.42 1.32 1.39
CA LEU A 32 4.11 1.39 0.10
C LEU A 32 4.75 0.06 -0.31
N TYR A 33 5.40 -0.64 0.62
CA TYR A 33 5.98 -1.96 0.35
C TYR A 33 4.92 -2.99 -0.01
N ARG A 34 3.74 -2.95 0.64
CA ARG A 34 2.62 -3.81 0.24
C ARG A 34 2.20 -3.54 -1.19
N ILE A 35 2.00 -2.27 -1.57
CA ILE A 35 1.66 -1.90 -2.96
C ILE A 35 2.66 -2.50 -3.95
N VAL A 36 3.97 -2.38 -3.67
CA VAL A 36 5.01 -2.93 -4.55
C VAL A 36 5.01 -4.46 -4.58
N GLU A 37 4.81 -5.13 -3.44
CA GLU A 37 4.65 -6.59 -3.40
C GLU A 37 3.47 -7.06 -4.28
N PHE A 38 2.31 -6.43 -4.10
CA PHE A 38 1.11 -6.71 -4.85
C PHE A 38 1.30 -6.52 -6.36
N ALA A 39 1.88 -5.38 -6.77
CA ALA A 39 2.16 -5.10 -8.18
C ALA A 39 3.14 -6.12 -8.78
N GLN A 40 4.19 -6.51 -8.03
CA GLN A 40 5.14 -7.52 -8.51
C GLN A 40 4.53 -8.91 -8.64
N ASP A 41 3.62 -9.29 -7.73
CA ASP A 41 2.91 -10.57 -7.81
C ASP A 41 1.93 -10.57 -9.02
N GLU A 42 1.25 -9.44 -9.30
CA GLU A 42 0.41 -9.25 -10.50
C GLU A 42 1.24 -9.37 -11.79
N ILE A 43 2.39 -8.69 -11.89
CA ILE A 43 3.29 -8.75 -13.06
C ILE A 43 3.78 -10.18 -13.35
N LYS A 44 4.01 -10.99 -12.30
CA LYS A 44 4.43 -12.39 -12.44
C LYS A 44 3.30 -13.34 -12.82
N GLY A 45 2.06 -12.84 -12.91
CA GLY A 45 0.87 -13.68 -13.11
C GLY A 45 0.58 -14.60 -11.92
N ILE A 46 1.14 -14.31 -10.74
CA ILE A 46 0.87 -15.10 -9.54
C ILE A 46 -0.51 -14.73 -9.05
N MET A 47 -1.47 -15.64 -9.21
CA MET A 47 -2.76 -15.49 -8.56
C MET A 47 -2.55 -15.43 -7.04
N ILE A 48 -3.04 -14.36 -6.43
CA ILE A 48 -3.09 -14.26 -4.97
C ILE A 48 -4.18 -15.22 -4.51
N ARG A 49 -3.76 -16.41 -4.06
CA ARG A 49 -4.65 -17.53 -3.72
C ARG A 49 -5.10 -17.52 -2.26
N ASP A 50 -4.78 -16.48 -1.51
CA ASP A 50 -5.39 -16.31 -0.19
C ASP A 50 -6.64 -15.43 -0.33
N ASN A 51 -7.69 -15.76 0.44
CA ASN A 51 -8.96 -15.03 0.37
C ASN A 51 -8.89 -13.64 1.02
N LEU A 52 -7.70 -13.19 1.43
CA LEU A 52 -7.49 -12.00 2.24
C LEU A 52 -6.88 -10.86 1.41
N HIS A 53 -6.08 -11.18 0.40
CA HIS A 53 -5.37 -10.21 -0.41
C HIS A 53 -5.98 -10.20 -1.82
N LYS A 54 -6.40 -9.03 -2.30
CA LYS A 54 -7.09 -8.90 -3.59
C LYS A 54 -6.64 -7.65 -4.32
N ILE A 55 -6.44 -7.76 -5.63
CA ILE A 55 -6.30 -6.64 -6.56
C ILE A 55 -7.49 -6.69 -7.50
N ASP A 56 -8.36 -5.69 -7.43
CA ASP A 56 -9.48 -5.53 -8.35
C ASP A 56 -9.19 -4.38 -9.32
N HIS A 57 -9.72 -4.50 -10.54
CA HIS A 57 -9.65 -3.43 -11.53
C HIS A 57 -10.90 -2.57 -11.37
N SER A 58 -10.71 -1.29 -11.05
CA SER A 58 -11.81 -0.32 -10.93
C SER A 58 -11.74 0.69 -12.08
N LEU A 59 -12.82 1.44 -12.28
CA LEU A 59 -12.86 2.55 -13.25
C LEU A 59 -11.80 3.63 -12.97
N PHE A 60 -11.31 3.71 -11.73
CA PHE A 60 -10.34 4.68 -11.27
C PHE A 60 -8.94 4.08 -11.06
N GLY A 61 -8.71 2.85 -11.54
CA GLY A 61 -7.38 2.21 -11.52
C GLY A 61 -7.39 0.82 -10.90
N ARG A 62 -6.71 0.68 -9.76
CA ARG A 62 -6.57 -0.58 -9.03
C ARG A 62 -7.04 -0.39 -7.61
N GLU A 63 -7.76 -1.37 -7.09
CA GLU A 63 -8.23 -1.39 -5.72
C GLU A 63 -7.59 -2.57 -4.99
N LEU A 64 -6.86 -2.27 -3.92
CA LEU A 64 -6.13 -3.24 -3.11
C LEU A 64 -6.94 -3.55 -1.85
N THR A 65 -7.17 -4.82 -1.58
CA THR A 65 -7.74 -5.28 -0.31
C THR A 65 -6.71 -6.14 0.43
N MET A 66 -6.48 -5.86 1.71
CA MET A 66 -5.58 -6.65 2.56
C MET A 66 -5.97 -6.56 4.05
N PRO A 67 -5.51 -7.48 4.92
CA PRO A 67 -5.65 -7.33 6.36
C PRO A 67 -4.87 -6.13 6.89
N VAL A 68 -5.42 -5.39 7.85
CA VAL A 68 -4.72 -4.26 8.49
C VAL A 68 -3.45 -4.72 9.22
N THR A 69 -3.41 -5.97 9.69
CA THR A 69 -2.25 -6.57 10.37
C THR A 69 -1.00 -6.60 9.50
N ASP A 70 -1.13 -6.56 8.18
CA ASP A 70 -0.01 -6.58 7.23
C ASP A 70 0.93 -5.39 7.34
N ILE A 71 0.45 -4.26 7.88
CA ILE A 71 1.25 -3.05 8.08
C ILE A 71 1.64 -2.85 9.55
N LEU A 72 1.11 -3.67 10.46
CA LEU A 72 1.37 -3.56 11.89
C LEU A 72 2.65 -4.29 12.27
N LYS A 73 3.28 -3.85 13.37
CA LYS A 73 4.62 -4.35 13.75
C LYS A 73 4.54 -5.73 14.40
N ASN A 74 3.46 -6.00 15.15
CA ASN A 74 3.26 -7.24 15.87
C ASN A 74 1.92 -7.85 15.45
N GLU A 75 1.87 -9.19 15.39
CA GLU A 75 0.71 -9.97 14.92
C GLU A 75 -0.55 -9.81 15.78
N ARG A 76 -0.39 -9.37 17.03
CA ARG A 76 -1.46 -9.09 18.01
C ARG A 76 -1.73 -7.60 18.20
N ASP A 77 -1.04 -6.72 17.48
CA ASP A 77 -1.31 -5.29 17.55
C ASP A 77 -2.61 -5.05 16.77
N GLU A 78 -3.73 -4.87 17.46
CA GLU A 78 -5.02 -4.48 16.86
C GLU A 78 -5.19 -2.95 16.83
N ASN A 79 -4.07 -2.22 16.82
CA ASN A 79 -4.10 -0.77 16.90
C ASN A 79 -4.51 -0.14 15.56
N TYR A 80 -5.81 -0.23 15.28
CA TYR A 80 -6.49 0.42 14.17
C TYR A 80 -6.28 1.93 14.17
N THR A 81 -5.97 2.56 15.31
CA THR A 81 -5.67 4.00 15.39
C THR A 81 -4.38 4.33 14.65
N LYS A 82 -3.31 3.54 14.81
CA LYS A 82 -2.06 3.72 14.06
C LYS A 82 -2.26 3.48 12.57
N ALA A 83 -3.02 2.44 12.21
CA ALA A 83 -3.33 2.14 10.82
C ALA A 83 -4.10 3.31 10.18
N LYS A 84 -5.17 3.79 10.80
CA LYS A 84 -5.94 4.96 10.33
C LYS A 84 -5.05 6.18 10.19
N ALA A 85 -4.23 6.49 11.19
CA ALA A 85 -3.31 7.63 11.14
C ALA A 85 -2.31 7.50 9.97
N ALA A 86 -1.78 6.30 9.72
CA ALA A 86 -0.85 6.05 8.61
C ALA A 86 -1.53 6.21 7.25
N PHE A 87 -2.71 5.61 7.04
CA PHE A 87 -3.47 5.75 5.80
C PHE A 87 -3.91 7.21 5.56
N SER A 88 -4.42 7.89 6.59
CA SER A 88 -4.82 9.30 6.47
C SER A 88 -3.63 10.23 6.21
N SER A 89 -2.46 9.93 6.78
CA SER A 89 -1.23 10.68 6.50
C SER A 89 -0.76 10.44 5.06
N LEU A 90 -0.79 9.19 4.59
CA LEU A 90 -0.36 8.85 3.23
C LEU A 90 -1.29 9.41 2.16
N GLN A 91 -2.62 9.41 2.38
CA GLN A 91 -3.59 10.06 1.50
C GLN A 91 -3.31 11.55 1.29
N LYS A 92 -2.74 12.24 2.27
CA LYS A 92 -2.41 13.67 2.17
C LYS A 92 -1.12 13.93 1.39
N LYS A 93 -0.34 12.89 1.08
CA LYS A 93 0.90 13.01 0.33
C LYS A 93 0.61 12.84 -1.16
N THR A 94 1.14 13.77 -1.95
CA THR A 94 1.06 13.73 -3.40
C THR A 94 2.42 13.43 -4.00
N VAL A 95 2.43 12.82 -5.18
CA VAL A 95 3.61 12.73 -6.02
C VAL A 95 3.42 13.74 -7.13
N VAL A 96 4.46 14.55 -7.36
CA VAL A 96 4.49 15.53 -8.44
C VAL A 96 5.41 15.01 -9.53
N TYR A 97 4.89 14.95 -10.74
CA TYR A 97 5.64 14.76 -11.96
C TYR A 97 5.65 16.09 -12.72
N GLU A 98 6.84 16.55 -13.11
CA GLU A 98 7.01 17.81 -13.82
C GLU A 98 8.07 17.64 -14.90
N ASP A 99 7.70 17.99 -16.13
CA ASP A 99 8.60 18.14 -17.27
C ASP A 99 8.32 19.46 -18.01
N GLU A 100 8.95 19.69 -19.16
CA GLU A 100 8.82 20.93 -19.94
C GLU A 100 7.38 21.21 -20.42
N LYS A 101 6.49 20.21 -20.43
CA LYS A 101 5.14 20.28 -21.01
C LYS A 101 4.03 20.00 -20.01
N VAL A 102 4.29 19.18 -19.00
CA VAL A 102 3.28 18.63 -18.10
C VAL A 102 3.69 18.86 -16.66
N TRP A 103 2.78 19.47 -15.90
CA TRP A 103 2.81 19.46 -14.45
C TRP A 103 1.62 18.64 -13.95
N GLU A 104 1.90 17.55 -13.25
CA GLU A 104 0.88 16.65 -12.73
C GLU A 104 1.14 16.38 -11.24
N SER A 105 0.09 16.50 -10.43
CA SER A 105 0.12 16.19 -9.01
C SER A 105 -0.99 15.20 -8.68
N THR A 106 -0.63 14.06 -8.13
CA THR A 106 -1.57 13.00 -7.80
C THR A 106 -1.33 12.45 -6.40
N GLN A 107 -2.38 12.01 -5.71
CA GLN A 107 -2.25 11.39 -4.40
C GLN A 107 -1.67 9.98 -4.52
N ILE A 108 -0.88 9.55 -3.54
CA ILE A 108 -0.25 8.21 -3.55
C ILE A 108 -1.31 7.10 -3.42
N ILE A 109 -2.30 7.31 -2.57
CA ILE A 109 -3.44 6.41 -2.37
C ILE A 109 -4.72 7.22 -2.23
N LEU A 110 -5.85 6.61 -2.56
CA LEU A 110 -7.17 7.23 -2.59
C LEU A 110 -8.19 6.29 -1.93
N GLY A 111 -9.40 6.77 -1.62
CA GLY A 111 -10.53 5.89 -1.31
C GLY A 111 -10.40 4.93 -0.12
N VAL A 112 -9.51 5.19 0.85
CA VAL A 112 -9.26 4.24 1.96
C VAL A 112 -10.53 3.94 2.75
N LYS A 113 -10.90 2.67 2.80
CA LYS A 113 -12.02 2.12 3.58
C LYS A 113 -11.49 1.02 4.49
N LEU A 114 -11.72 1.16 5.80
CA LEU A 114 -11.35 0.16 6.80
C LEU A 114 -12.61 -0.48 7.39
N GLU A 115 -12.76 -1.78 7.19
CA GLU A 115 -13.86 -2.58 7.71
C GLU A 115 -13.50 -3.11 9.10
N LYS A 116 -14.16 -2.56 10.13
CA LYS A 116 -13.82 -2.87 11.53
C LYS A 116 -14.15 -4.32 11.93
N ASN A 117 -15.13 -4.93 11.26
CA ASN A 117 -15.66 -6.24 11.67
C ASN A 117 -14.72 -7.40 11.28
N ASN A 118 -13.99 -7.26 10.17
CA ASN A 118 -13.10 -8.28 9.63
C ASN A 118 -11.62 -7.84 9.60
N GLY A 119 -11.33 -6.58 9.99
CA GLY A 119 -9.97 -6.04 10.01
C GLY A 119 -9.37 -5.84 8.63
N MET A 120 -10.20 -5.74 7.59
CA MET A 120 -9.77 -5.55 6.21
C MET A 120 -9.67 -4.06 5.87
N VAL A 121 -8.67 -3.70 5.08
CA VAL A 121 -8.53 -2.37 4.50
C VAL A 121 -8.54 -2.48 2.99
N LYS A 122 -9.24 -1.52 2.37
CA LYS A 122 -9.41 -1.35 0.94
C LYS A 122 -8.98 0.05 0.54
N PHE A 123 -8.13 0.20 -0.48
CA PHE A 123 -7.60 1.50 -0.92
C PHE A 123 -6.96 1.43 -2.30
#